data_AF-A0AB37ZDF1-F1
#
_entry.id   AF-A0AB37ZDF1-F1
#
_cell.length_a   1.000
_cell.length_b   1.000
_cell.length_c   1.000
_cell.angle_alpha   90.00
_cell.angle_beta   90.00
_cell.angle_gamma   90.00
#
_symmetry.space_group_name_H-M   'P 1'
#
loop_
_entity.id
_entity.type
_entity.pdbx_description
1 polymer ?
#
loop_
_entity_poly.entity_id
_entity_poly.type
_entity_poly.pdbx_seq_one_letter_code
_entity_poly.pdbx_strand_id
1 'polypeptide(L)'
;MKGDFRYQVDAEQQAHPVGTRVKGVFYGVQYRGVVTASTPHSRSLAHIHQVKLDQPIAVFGVVRERIHVPIWEPAPSGHTIEADPTG
;
A
#
# COMPACT_ATOMS: atom_id res chain seq x y z
N MET A 1 -32.82 11.62 10.91
CA MET A 1 -31.59 10.96 11.38
C MET A 1 -30.73 10.68 10.16
N LYS A 2 -29.67 11.47 9.93
CA LYS A 2 -28.68 11.16 8.89
C LYS A 2 -27.69 10.19 9.54
N GLY A 3 -27.63 8.97 9.04
CA GLY A 3 -26.66 7.98 9.49
C GLY A 3 -25.27 8.48 9.14
N ASP A 4 -24.49 8.85 10.15
CA ASP A 4 -23.05 9.02 10.03
C ASP A 4 -22.46 7.64 9.76
N PHE A 5 -22.38 7.26 8.48
CA PHE A 5 -21.48 6.20 8.05
C PHE A 5 -20.07 6.76 8.19
N ARG A 6 -19.54 6.71 9.41
CA ARG A 6 -18.10 6.76 9.64
C ARG A 6 -17.57 5.46 9.07
N TYR A 7 -17.26 5.46 7.77
CA TYR A 7 -16.30 4.52 7.24
C TYR A 7 -15.12 4.61 8.19
N GLN A 8 -14.80 3.51 8.86
CA GLN A 8 -13.60 3.41 9.66
C GLN A 8 -12.46 3.48 8.65
N VAL A 9 -12.09 4.71 8.32
CA VAL A 9 -10.88 5.03 7.62
C VAL A 9 -9.79 4.35 8.42
N ASP A 10 -9.00 3.49 7.80
CA ASP A 10 -7.67 3.19 8.33
C ASP A 10 -6.88 4.50 8.21
N ALA A 11 -7.15 5.41 9.15
CA ALA A 11 -6.67 6.79 9.21
C ALA A 11 -5.15 6.87 9.40
N GLU A 12 -4.47 5.73 9.36
CA GLU A 12 -3.07 5.54 9.68
C GLU A 12 -2.22 5.24 8.44
N GLN A 13 -2.81 4.92 7.28
CA GLN A 13 -2.03 4.72 6.05
C GLN A 13 -1.73 6.05 5.36
N GLN A 14 -0.50 6.52 5.51
CA GLN A 14 -0.02 7.79 4.96
C GLN A 14 0.70 7.58 3.63
N ALA A 15 0.58 8.55 2.73
CA ALA A 15 1.39 8.56 1.52
C ALA A 15 2.88 8.69 1.87
N HIS A 16 3.67 7.72 1.42
CA HIS A 16 5.12 7.75 1.57
C HIS A 16 5.81 8.44 0.36
N PRO A 17 6.83 9.28 0.60
CA PRO A 17 7.67 9.82 -0.46
C PRO A 17 8.37 8.73 -1.29
N VAL A 18 8.75 9.08 -2.52
CA VAL A 18 9.65 8.24 -3.32
C VAL A 18 11.01 8.14 -2.60
N GLY A 19 11.59 6.93 -2.59
CA GLY A 19 12.83 6.62 -1.89
C GLY A 19 12.63 6.13 -0.45
N THR A 20 11.42 6.26 0.12
CA THR A 20 11.12 5.72 1.45
C THR A 20 11.17 4.19 1.45
N ARG A 21 11.88 3.60 2.42
CA ARG A 21 11.79 2.16 2.71
C ARG A 21 10.49 1.86 3.43
N VAL A 22 9.83 0.80 2.98
CA VAL A 22 8.50 0.42 3.46
C VAL A 22 8.41 -1.08 3.67
N LYS A 23 7.50 -1.47 4.54
CA LYS A 23 7.09 -2.86 4.77
C LYS A 23 5.56 -2.95 4.79
N GLY A 24 5.04 -4.15 4.61
CA GLY A 24 3.61 -4.37 4.71
C GLY A 24 3.17 -5.75 4.27
N VAL A 25 1.88 -5.87 3.98
CA VAL A 25 1.24 -7.08 3.51
C VAL A 25 0.59 -6.80 2.15
N PHE A 26 0.83 -7.68 1.18
CA PHE A 26 0.21 -7.62 -0.14
C PHE A 26 -0.46 -8.96 -0.44
N TYR A 27 -1.80 -8.99 -0.46
CA TYR A 27 -2.60 -10.22 -0.58
C TYR A 27 -2.18 -11.31 0.42
N GLY A 28 -1.97 -10.93 1.68
CA GLY A 28 -1.55 -11.85 2.75
C GLY A 28 -0.05 -12.20 2.77
N VAL A 29 0.73 -11.73 1.80
CA VAL A 29 2.18 -11.97 1.73
C VAL A 29 2.94 -10.77 2.28
N GLN A 30 3.82 -11.00 3.25
CA GLN A 30 4.68 -9.95 3.80
C GLN A 30 5.71 -9.49 2.77
N TYR A 31 5.96 -8.19 2.73
CA TYR A 31 6.97 -7.61 1.85
C TYR A 31 7.77 -6.51 2.55
N ARG A 32 8.96 -6.25 2.00
CA ARG A 32 9.78 -5.06 2.24
C ARG A 32 10.28 -4.52 0.92
N GLY A 33 10.51 -3.22 0.84
CA GLY A 33 11.00 -2.59 -0.39
C GLY A 33 11.14 -1.08 -0.30
N VAL A 34 11.28 -0.46 -1.46
CA VAL A 34 11.43 0.99 -1.62
C VAL A 34 10.32 1.53 -2.51
N VAL A 35 9.70 2.62 -2.09
CA VAL A 35 8.74 3.36 -2.91
C VAL A 35 9.47 3.97 -4.11
N THR A 36 9.08 3.57 -5.32
CA THR A 36 9.64 4.06 -6.59
C THR A 36 8.73 5.03 -7.31
N ALA A 37 7.43 4.99 -7.03
CA ALA A 37 6.46 5.98 -7.46
C ALA A 37 5.36 6.13 -6.41
N SER A 38 4.78 7.33 -6.33
CA SER A 38 3.75 7.70 -5.38
C SER A 38 2.80 8.66 -6.10
N THR A 39 1.68 8.15 -6.60
CA THR A 39 0.78 8.90 -7.49
C THR A 39 -0.66 8.89 -6.99
N PRO A 40 -1.37 10.03 -6.98
CA PRO A 40 -2.78 10.05 -6.66
C PRO A 40 -3.57 9.30 -7.74
N HIS A 41 -4.62 8.59 -7.32
CA HIS A 41 -5.52 7.90 -8.22
C HIS A 41 -6.45 8.91 -8.91
N SER A 42 -6.68 8.75 -10.20
CA SER A 42 -7.45 9.75 -10.99
C SER A 42 -8.96 9.71 -10.73
N ARG A 43 -9.47 8.65 -10.09
CA ARG A 43 -10.91 8.40 -9.90
C ARG A 43 -11.32 8.18 -8.45
N SER A 44 -10.40 8.28 -7.50
CA SER A 44 -10.67 8.14 -6.06
C SER A 44 -9.66 8.94 -5.26
N LEU A 45 -9.91 9.08 -3.96
CA LEU A 45 -8.95 9.66 -3.02
C LEU A 45 -7.74 8.73 -2.74
N ALA A 46 -7.69 7.58 -3.40
CA ALA A 46 -6.60 6.64 -3.23
C ALA A 46 -5.28 7.22 -3.74
N HIS A 47 -4.18 6.80 -3.15
CA HIS A 47 -2.84 7.04 -3.68
C HIS A 47 -2.20 5.69 -3.98
N ILE A 48 -1.57 5.54 -5.14
CA ILE A 48 -0.91 4.30 -5.52
C ILE A 48 0.59 4.44 -5.26
N HIS A 49 1.11 3.56 -4.40
CA HIS A 49 2.54 3.36 -4.25
C HIS A 49 3.02 2.25 -5.17
N GLN A 50 4.00 2.52 -6.01
CA GLN A 50 4.77 1.47 -6.65
C GLN A 50 5.97 1.14 -5.78
N VAL A 51 6.07 -0.10 -5.30
CA VAL A 51 7.16 -0.56 -4.45
C VAL A 51 8.04 -1.53 -5.22
N LYS A 52 9.36 -1.25 -5.26
CA LYS A 52 10.36 -2.24 -5.67
C LYS A 52 10.72 -3.07 -4.46
N LEU A 53 10.58 -4.39 -4.58
CA LEU A 53 10.76 -5.29 -3.45
C LEU A 53 12.23 -5.60 -3.22
N ASP A 54 12.62 -5.75 -1.95
CA ASP A 54 13.96 -6.18 -1.56
C ASP A 54 14.20 -7.64 -2.00
N GLN A 55 13.14 -8.44 -2.00
CA GLN A 55 13.10 -9.81 -2.50
C GLN A 55 11.79 -10.07 -3.25
N PRO A 56 11.77 -10.88 -4.32
CA PRO A 56 10.54 -11.22 -5.02
C PRO A 56 9.55 -11.93 -4.10
N ILE A 57 8.26 -11.65 -4.27
CA ILE A 57 7.17 -12.36 -3.57
C ILE A 57 6.28 -13.09 -4.58
N ALA A 58 5.69 -14.21 -4.18
CA ALA A 58 4.74 -14.96 -4.99
C ALA A 58 3.30 -14.69 -4.54
N VAL A 59 2.47 -14.21 -5.45
CA VAL A 59 1.04 -13.91 -5.19
C VAL A 59 0.21 -14.50 -6.31
N PHE A 60 -0.81 -15.30 -5.96
CA PHE A 60 -1.64 -16.05 -6.92
C PHE A 60 -0.81 -16.87 -7.94
N GLY A 61 0.30 -17.46 -7.48
CA GLY A 61 1.21 -18.25 -8.34
C GLY A 61 2.13 -17.43 -9.24
N VAL A 62 2.09 -16.09 -9.17
CA VAL A 62 2.94 -15.19 -9.98
C VAL A 62 4.02 -14.57 -9.10
N VAL A 63 5.28 -14.71 -9.50
CA VAL A 63 6.42 -14.04 -8.85
C VAL A 63 6.47 -12.58 -9.28
N ARG A 64 6.60 -11.69 -8.31
CA ARG A 64 6.62 -10.24 -8.50
C ARG A 64 7.86 -9.66 -7.85
N GLU A 65 8.59 -8.83 -8.60
CA GLU A 65 9.68 -7.99 -8.08
C GLU A 65 9.22 -6.57 -7.73
N ARG A 66 8.02 -6.19 -8.21
CA ARG A 66 7.37 -4.91 -7.96
C ARG A 66 5.88 -5.10 -7.72
N ILE A 67 5.31 -4.27 -6.86
CA ILE A 67 3.88 -4.26 -6.54
C ILE A 67 3.33 -2.84 -6.55
N HIS A 68 2.01 -2.74 -6.77
CA HIS A 68 1.25 -1.51 -6.64
C HIS A 68 0.36 -1.63 -5.42
N VAL A 69 0.59 -0.77 -4.44
CA VAL A 69 -0.15 -0.75 -3.17
C VAL A 69 -1.01 0.51 -3.15
N PRO A 70 -2.33 0.38 -3.35
CA PRO A 70 -3.25 1.49 -3.14
C PRO A 70 -3.40 1.75 -1.64
N ILE A 71 -3.15 2.99 -1.23
CA ILE A 71 -3.55 3.51 0.08
C ILE A 71 -4.83 4.29 -0.10
N TRP A 72 -5.71 4.25 0.90
CA TRP A 72 -7.04 4.87 0.87
C TRP A 72 -8.00 4.28 -0.17
N GLU A 73 -8.47 3.06 0.10
CA GLU A 73 -9.63 2.49 -0.59
C GLU A 73 -10.90 2.60 0.27
N PRO A 74 -12.09 2.79 -0.34
CA PRO A 74 -13.36 2.84 0.38
C PRO A 74 -13.75 1.50 1.05
N ALA A 75 -13.01 0.43 0.77
CA ALA A 75 -13.14 -0.88 1.40
C ALA A 75 -11.74 -1.42 1.76
N PRO A 76 -11.62 -2.36 2.72
CA PRO A 76 -10.34 -2.97 3.06
C PRO A 76 -9.74 -3.66 1.85
N SER A 77 -8.60 -3.16 1.36
CA SER A 77 -7.92 -3.67 0.16
C SER A 77 -7.12 -4.95 0.43
N GLY A 78 -6.96 -5.34 1.69
CA GLY A 78 -6.06 -6.44 2.08
C GLY A 78 -4.58 -6.09 1.84
N HIS A 79 -4.28 -4.79 1.75
CA HIS A 79 -2.94 -4.27 1.55
C HIS A 79 -2.56 -3.33 2.69
N THR A 80 -1.32 -3.44 3.15
CA THR A 80 -0.76 -2.49 4.11
C THR A 80 0.57 -1.98 3.61
N ILE A 81 0.88 -0.74 3.97
CA ILE A 81 2.18 -0.11 3.73
C ILE A 81 2.49 0.81 4.90
N GLU A 82 3.66 0.62 5.48
CA GLU A 82 4.18 1.38 6.61
C GLU A 82 5.65 1.72 6.35
N ALA A 83 6.14 2.81 6.92
CA ALA A 83 7.57 3.10 6.90
C ALA A 83 8.36 1.99 7.61
N ASP A 84 9.48 1.57 7.02
CA ASP A 84 10.42 0.63 7.63
C ASP A 84 11.72 1.37 8.03
N PRO A 85 11.84 1.85 9.28
CA PRO A 85 13.02 2.58 9.74
C PRO A 85 14.24 1.68 9.97
N THR A 86 14.09 0.35 9.89
CA THR A 86 15.15 -0.62 10.22
C THR A 86 15.98 -1.09 9.03
N GLY A 87 16.02 -0.27 7.96
CA GLY A 87 16.70 -0.58 6.71
C GLY A 87 18.18 -0.94 6.84
#